data_AF-A0A662VZ03-F1
#
_entry.id   AF-A0A662VZ03-F1
#
_cell.length_a   1.000
_cell.length_b   1.000
_cell.length_c   1.000
_cell.angle_alpha   90.00
_cell.angle_beta   90.00
_cell.angle_gamma   90.00
#
_symmetry.space_group_name_H-M   'P 1'
#
loop_
_entity.id
_entity.type
_entity.pdbx_description
1 polymer ?
#
loop_
_entity_poly.entity_id
_entity_poly.type
_entity_poly.pdbx_seq_one_letter_code
_entity_poly.pdbx_strand_id
1 'polypeptide(L)'
;YEKIELAGDILVWQNLPKLYYPTGDVYVTRTELIKKGRIFGKTIYGYLIPKERAIDIEEETDLLLAEAIIEHRRHILRWLCPNVV
;
A
#
# COMPACT_ATOMS: atom_id res chain seq x y z
N TYR A 1 -15.04 23.71 7.36
CA TYR A 1 -13.74 23.18 7.81
C TYR A 1 -13.27 24.03 8.96
N GLU A 2 -13.15 23.44 10.14
CA GLU A 2 -12.78 24.14 11.37
C GLU A 2 -11.26 24.40 11.38
N LYS A 3 -10.85 25.60 11.78
CA LYS A 3 -9.44 26.02 11.77
C LYS A 3 -8.74 25.35 12.95
N ILE A 4 -7.89 24.36 12.69
CA ILE A 4 -7.10 23.69 13.72
C ILE A 4 -5.91 24.60 14.04
N GLU A 5 -5.82 25.08 15.29
CA GLU A 5 -4.60 25.70 15.81
C GLU A 5 -3.51 24.63 15.97
N LEU A 6 -2.45 24.74 15.18
CA LEU A 6 -1.35 23.79 15.16
C LEU A 6 -0.42 24.07 16.34
N ALA A 7 -0.65 23.40 17.47
CA ALA A 7 0.31 23.31 18.56
C ALA A 7 1.50 22.43 18.12
N GLY A 8 2.73 22.82 18.49
CA GLY A 8 3.98 22.25 17.97
C GLY A 8 4.12 20.72 18.09
N ASP A 9 3.46 20.09 19.06
CA ASP A 9 3.48 18.64 19.27
C ASP A 9 2.66 17.85 18.22
N ILE A 10 1.71 18.52 17.54
CA ILE A 10 0.85 17.92 16.49
C ILE A 10 1.66 17.59 15.23
N LEU A 11 2.83 18.20 15.02
CA LEU A 11 3.65 17.99 13.82
C LEU A 11 4.67 16.84 13.94
N VAL A 12 4.74 16.18 15.09
CA VAL A 12 5.58 14.99 15.28
C VAL A 12 4.91 13.80 14.60
N TRP A 13 5.53 13.26 13.55
CA TRP A 13 4.92 12.22 12.71
C TRP A 13 4.45 10.99 13.49
N GLN A 14 5.19 10.61 14.55
CA GLN A 14 4.82 9.50 15.43
C GLN A 14 3.57 9.77 16.29
N ASN A 15 3.22 11.04 16.53
CA ASN A 15 2.06 11.46 17.30
C ASN A 15 0.81 11.67 16.44
N LEU A 16 0.95 11.64 15.12
CA LEU A 16 -0.15 11.78 14.19
C LEU A 16 -0.96 10.48 14.06
N PRO A 17 -2.29 10.56 13.84
CA PRO A 17 -3.09 9.40 13.47
C PRO A 17 -2.52 8.71 12.23
N LYS A 18 -2.57 7.37 12.22
CA LYS A 18 -2.13 6.59 11.06
C LYS A 18 -2.98 6.92 9.84
N LEU A 19 -2.33 7.37 8.78
CA LEU A 19 -2.94 7.55 7.47
C LEU A 19 -2.80 6.27 6.66
N TYR A 20 -3.92 5.82 6.10
CA TYR A 20 -3.97 4.71 5.15
C TYR A 20 -4.58 5.21 3.84
N TYR A 21 -4.01 4.80 2.72
CA TYR A 21 -4.52 5.14 1.40
C TYR A 21 -4.58 3.88 0.53
N PRO A 22 -5.56 3.76 -0.39
CA PRO A 22 -5.62 2.65 -1.34
C PRO A 22 -4.42 2.70 -2.29
N THR A 23 -3.77 1.55 -2.50
CA THR A 23 -2.56 1.45 -3.34
C THR A 23 -2.87 1.27 -4.82
N GLY A 24 -4.07 0.81 -5.17
CA GLY A 24 -4.43 0.49 -6.56
C GLY A 24 -4.36 -1.01 -6.88
N ASP A 25 -3.61 -1.79 -6.09
CA ASP A 25 -3.27 -3.18 -6.43
C ASP A 25 -4.46 -4.13 -6.56
N VAL A 26 -5.31 -4.20 -5.53
CA VAL A 26 -6.40 -5.18 -5.46
C VAL A 26 -7.62 -4.58 -4.78
N TYR A 27 -8.76 -4.66 -5.47
CA TYR A 27 -10.08 -4.34 -4.93
C TYR A 27 -10.96 -5.59 -4.92
N VAL A 28 -11.36 -6.04 -3.74
CA VAL A 28 -12.34 -7.13 -3.57
C VAL A 28 -13.68 -6.51 -3.23
N THR A 29 -14.66 -6.66 -4.12
CA THR A 29 -16.00 -6.11 -3.94
C THR A 29 -17.06 -7.11 -4.40
N ARG A 30 -18.28 -6.92 -3.91
CA ARG A 30 -19.40 -7.81 -4.25
C ARG A 30 -19.94 -7.48 -5.64
N THR A 31 -20.33 -8.50 -6.40
CA THR A 31 -20.79 -8.36 -7.78
C THR A 31 -21.98 -7.41 -7.93
N GLU A 32 -22.90 -7.36 -6.97
CA GLU A 32 -24.04 -6.44 -7.00
C GLU A 32 -23.65 -4.96 -6.85
N LEU A 33 -22.50 -4.65 -6.23
CA LEU A 33 -21.98 -3.28 -6.20
C LEU A 33 -21.40 -2.91 -7.57
N ILE A 34 -20.66 -3.82 -8.20
CA ILE A 34 -20.11 -3.63 -9.56
C ILE A 34 -21.25 -3.38 -10.55
N LYS A 35 -22.33 -4.17 -10.49
CA LYS A 35 -23.53 -3.99 -11.33
C LYS A 35 -24.21 -2.63 -11.16
N LYS A 36 -23.95 -1.93 -10.05
CA LYS A 36 -24.44 -0.56 -9.77
C LYS A 36 -23.40 0.52 -10.09
N GLY A 37 -22.29 0.16 -10.74
CA GLY A 37 -21.19 1.07 -11.05
C GLY A 37 -20.40 1.51 -9.81
N ARG A 38 -20.33 0.68 -8.77
CA ARG A 38 -19.64 1.00 -7.51
C ARG A 38 -18.63 -0.07 -7.13
N ILE A 39 -17.46 0.37 -6.68
CA ILE A 39 -16.45 -0.50 -6.07
C ILE A 39 -16.61 -0.50 -4.55
N PHE A 40 -16.92 0.65 -3.96
CA PHE A 40 -17.09 0.82 -2.52
C PHE A 40 -18.57 0.73 -2.09
N GLY A 41 -18.81 -0.04 -1.03
CA GLY A 41 -20.11 -0.16 -0.36
C GLY A 41 -20.22 0.76 0.88
N LYS A 42 -21.26 0.53 1.69
CA LYS A 42 -21.46 1.25 2.96
C LYS A 42 -20.32 0.99 3.97
N THR A 43 -19.76 -0.21 3.93
CA THR A 43 -18.64 -0.63 4.78
C THR A 43 -17.47 -0.99 3.88
N ILE A 44 -16.29 -0.49 4.22
CA ILE A 44 -15.03 -0.76 3.55
C ILE A 44 -14.00 -1.20 4.58
N TYR A 45 -13.09 -2.08 4.17
CA TYR A 45 -11.96 -2.51 4.98
C TYR A 45 -10.70 -2.45 4.13
N GLY A 46 -9.59 -2.00 4.72
CA GLY A 46 -8.27 -2.03 4.09
C GLY A 46 -7.55 -3.34 4.41
N TYR A 47 -6.90 -3.94 3.42
CA TYR A 47 -5.92 -5.00 3.62
C TYR A 47 -4.52 -4.38 3.60
N LEU A 48 -3.81 -4.43 4.73
CA LEU A 48 -2.49 -3.82 4.83
C LEU A 48 -1.45 -4.67 4.10
N ILE A 49 -0.65 -4.02 3.27
CA ILE A 49 0.49 -4.63 2.61
C ILE A 49 1.79 -3.90 2.99
N PRO A 50 2.95 -4.60 2.97
CA PRO A 50 4.25 -3.95 3.03
C PRO A 50 4.40 -2.91 1.92
N LYS A 51 5.05 -1.78 2.21
CA LYS A 51 5.23 -0.67 1.26
C LYS A 51 5.95 -1.09 -0.01
N GLU A 52 6.87 -2.04 0.11
CA GLU A 52 7.69 -2.57 -0.99
C GLU A 52 6.85 -3.39 -1.99
N ARG A 53 5.60 -3.73 -1.64
CA ARG A 53 4.64 -4.38 -2.57
C ARG A 53 3.60 -3.39 -3.13
N ALA A 54 3.62 -2.14 -2.70
CA ALA A 54 2.65 -1.10 -3.05
C ALA A 54 3.23 -0.12 -4.09
N ILE A 55 4.16 -0.59 -4.94
CA ILE A 55 4.80 0.22 -5.97
C ILE A 55 3.92 0.14 -7.21
N ASP A 56 3.39 1.29 -7.61
CA ASP A 56 2.68 1.46 -8.87
C ASP A 56 3.71 1.71 -9.98
N ILE A 57 3.52 1.10 -11.15
CA ILE A 57 4.47 1.20 -12.26
C ILE A 57 3.90 2.15 -13.31
N GLU A 58 4.26 3.43 -13.21
CA GLU A 58 3.80 4.47 -14.13
C GLU A 58 4.94 4.97 -15.02
N GLU A 59 6.17 4.97 -14.50
CA GLU A 59 7.39 5.36 -15.20
C GLU A 59 8.45 4.24 -15.22
N GLU A 60 9.46 4.38 -16.08
CA GLU A 60 10.58 3.43 -16.18
C GLU A 60 11.36 3.31 -14.85
N THR A 61 11.46 4.40 -14.11
CA THR A 61 12.09 4.44 -12.78
C THR A 61 11.37 3.58 -11.75
N ASP A 62 10.03 3.50 -11.82
CA ASP A 62 9.23 2.63 -10.94
C ASP A 62 9.51 1.16 -11.23
N LEU A 63 9.62 0.79 -12.51
CA LEU A 63 9.96 -0.55 -12.94
C LEU A 63 11.36 -0.96 -12.43
N LEU A 64 12.35 -0.10 -12.60
CA LEU A 64 13.72 -0.33 -12.10
C LEU A 64 13.73 -0.56 -10.57
N LEU A 65 12.95 0.24 -9.83
CA LEU A 65 12.83 0.09 -8.39
C LEU A 65 12.16 -1.24 -7.99
N ALA A 66 11.07 -1.60 -8.68
CA ALA A 66 10.37 -2.85 -8.45
C ALA A 66 11.27 -4.07 -8.70
N GLU A 67 12.04 -4.07 -9.79
CA GLU A 67 13.01 -5.12 -10.11
C GLU A 67 14.07 -5.27 -9.03
N ALA A 68 14.66 -4.14 -8.59
CA ALA A 68 15.67 -4.15 -7.54
C ALA A 68 15.14 -4.75 -6.22
N ILE A 69 13.91 -4.41 -5.83
CA ILE A 69 13.26 -4.96 -4.64
C ILE A 69 13.01 -6.46 -4.79
N ILE A 70 12.51 -6.91 -5.95
CA ILE A 70 12.26 -8.32 -6.22
C ILE A 70 13.56 -9.12 -6.14
N GLU A 71 14.64 -8.65 -6.75
CA GLU A 71 15.91 -9.36 -6.74
C GLU A 71 16.55 -9.38 -5.34
N HIS A 72 16.46 -8.28 -4.59
CA HIS A 72 16.90 -8.25 -3.20
C HIS A 72 16.17 -9.30 -2.35
N ARG A 73 14.86 -9.43 -2.52
CA ARG A 73 14.06 -10.45 -1.82
C ARG A 73 14.42 -11.88 -2.25
N ARG A 74 14.65 -12.12 -3.55
CA ARG A 74 15.13 -13.43 -4.03
C ARG A 74 16.48 -13.79 -3.44
N HIS A 75 17.41 -12.84 -3.36
CA HIS A 75 18.70 -13.07 -2.74
C HIS A 75 18.56 -13.46 -1.26
N ILE A 76 17.73 -12.75 -0.50
CA ILE A 76 17.43 -13.10 0.89
C ILE A 76 16.81 -14.50 0.99
N LEU A 77 15.85 -14.83 0.12
CA LEU A 77 15.20 -16.13 0.13
C LEU A 77 16.16 -17.27 -0.21
N ARG A 78 17.06 -17.08 -1.18
CA ARG A 78 18.13 -18.05 -1.49
C ARG A 78 19.04 -18.28 -0.28
N TRP A 79 19.34 -17.24 0.48
CA TRP A 79 20.16 -17.35 1.69
C TRP A 79 19.44 -18.05 2.85
N LEU A 80 18.17 -17.68 3.10
CA LEU A 80 17.37 -18.23 4.19
C LEU A 80 16.87 -19.66 3.92
N CYS A 81 16.55 -19.95 2.67
CA CYS A 81 15.90 -21.19 2.23
C CYS A 81 16.62 -21.77 1.00
N PRO A 82 17.87 -22.24 1.12
CA PRO A 82 18.69 -22.64 -0.02
C PRO A 82 18.16 -23.85 -0.80
N ASN A 83 17.22 -24.62 -0.23
CA ASN A 83 16.65 -25.82 -0.85
C ASN A 83 15.26 -25.58 -1.48
N VAL A 84 14.75 -24.35 -1.49
CA VAL A 84 13.38 -24.01 -1.94
C VAL A 84 13.37 -23.21 -3.24
N VAL A 85 14.54 -22.78 -3.73
CA VAL A 85 14.71 -21.93 -4.92
C VAL A 85 15.59 -22.60 -5.94
#